data_AF-A0A9E0QYR7-F1
#
_entry.id   AF-A0A9E0QYR7-F1
#
_cell.length_a   1.000
_cell.length_b   1.000
_cell.length_c   1.000
_cell.angle_alpha   90.00
_cell.angle_beta   90.00
_cell.angle_gamma   90.00
#
_symmetry.space_group_name_H-M   'P 1'
#
loop_
_entity.id
_entity.type
_entity.pdbx_description
1 polymer ?
#
loop_
_entity_poly.entity_id
_entity_poly.type
_entity_poly.pdbx_seq_one_letter_code
_entity_poly.pdbx_strand_id
1 'polypeptide(L)'
;MSVTQPLILSLLLSCAAPLAFSMQLDDPRSAAVYILKQRPLINACLIQAQHSTELNQIWSSSPCQQLLDQDQQFIAAWQQILPEGKINGLAKVPYSLRKPTVETYSEYKQLAEIIAQLSR
;
A
#
# COMPACT_ATOMS: atom_id res chain seq x y z
N MET A 1 -3.43 -49.08 39.29
CA MET A 1 -3.69 -49.27 37.86
C MET A 1 -3.69 -47.89 37.22
N SER A 2 -2.62 -47.54 36.50
CA SER A 2 -2.41 -46.20 35.95
C SER A 2 -3.26 -45.98 34.71
N VAL A 3 -3.91 -44.81 34.64
CA VAL A 3 -4.69 -44.34 33.49
C VAL A 3 -3.73 -43.69 32.50
N THR A 4 -3.57 -44.28 31.32
CA THR A 4 -2.87 -43.70 30.19
C THR A 4 -3.85 -42.88 29.35
N GLN A 5 -3.79 -41.55 29.45
CA GLN A 5 -4.38 -40.64 28.46
C GLN A 5 -3.34 -40.32 27.39
N PRO A 6 -3.61 -40.55 26.09
CA PRO A 6 -2.79 -40.00 25.03
C PRO A 6 -3.17 -38.53 24.80
N LEU A 7 -2.12 -37.73 24.73
CA LEU A 7 -2.04 -36.29 24.53
C LEU A 7 -1.96 -36.03 23.00
N ILE A 8 -2.35 -34.81 22.60
CA ILE A 8 -1.90 -34.05 21.41
C ILE A 8 -2.85 -34.16 20.19
N LEU A 9 -3.78 -33.22 20.02
CA LEU A 9 -3.63 -31.87 19.42
C LEU A 9 -3.57 -31.92 17.88
N SER A 10 -4.72 -32.18 17.26
CA SER A 10 -4.96 -31.89 15.85
C SER A 10 -5.17 -30.38 15.66
N LEU A 11 -4.10 -29.60 15.75
CA LEU A 11 -4.10 -28.21 15.31
C LEU A 11 -4.03 -28.24 13.77
N LEU A 12 -5.19 -28.40 13.13
CA LEU A 12 -5.35 -28.21 11.71
C LEU A 12 -4.99 -26.76 11.41
N LEU A 13 -3.78 -26.62 10.85
CA LEU A 13 -3.13 -25.41 10.45
C LEU A 13 -3.98 -24.75 9.35
N SER A 14 -4.93 -23.91 9.75
CA SER A 14 -5.63 -22.96 8.89
C SER A 14 -4.68 -21.84 8.46
N CYS A 15 -3.56 -22.17 7.83
CA CYS A 15 -2.77 -21.22 7.07
C CYS A 15 -3.42 -21.04 5.69
N ALA A 16 -4.62 -20.46 5.68
CA ALA A 16 -5.04 -19.67 4.53
C ALA A 16 -4.18 -18.40 4.55
N ALA A 17 -2.92 -18.52 4.11
CA ALA A 17 -2.15 -17.35 3.73
C ALA A 17 -2.98 -16.62 2.68
N PRO A 18 -3.21 -15.29 2.81
CA PRO A 18 -3.77 -14.55 1.69
C PRO A 18 -2.83 -14.81 0.52
N LEU A 19 -3.38 -15.28 -0.60
CA LEU A 19 -2.71 -15.29 -1.89
C LEU A 19 -2.41 -13.84 -2.21
N ALA A 20 -1.32 -13.31 -1.64
CA ALA A 20 -0.65 -12.14 -2.13
C ALA A 20 -0.20 -12.56 -3.51
N PHE A 21 -1.01 -12.23 -4.52
CA PHE A 21 -0.52 -12.15 -5.88
C PHE A 21 0.66 -11.19 -5.80
N SER A 22 1.88 -11.73 -5.74
CA SER A 22 3.09 -10.97 -5.95
C SER A 22 3.07 -10.55 -7.40
N MET A 23 2.33 -9.49 -7.67
CA MET A 23 2.34 -8.83 -8.97
C MET A 23 3.81 -8.46 -9.17
N GLN A 24 4.46 -9.12 -10.11
CA GLN A 24 5.88 -8.92 -10.37
C GLN A 24 6.01 -7.53 -10.99
N LEU A 25 6.42 -6.55 -10.18
CA LEU A 25 6.52 -5.12 -10.54
C LEU A 25 7.84 -4.85 -11.26
N ASP A 26 8.09 -5.57 -12.33
CA ASP A 26 9.36 -5.52 -13.06
C ASP A 26 9.39 -4.47 -14.16
N ASP A 27 8.23 -3.90 -14.51
CA ASP A 27 8.12 -2.93 -15.57
C ASP A 27 7.22 -1.72 -15.20
N PRO A 28 7.50 -0.53 -15.76
CA PRO A 28 6.75 0.69 -15.46
C PRO A 28 5.25 0.63 -15.77
N ARG A 29 4.82 -0.17 -16.76
CA ARG A 29 3.38 -0.29 -17.08
C ARG A 29 2.67 -1.07 -15.97
N SER A 30 3.22 -2.21 -15.54
CA SER A 30 2.65 -3.00 -14.45
C SER A 30 2.63 -2.22 -13.15
N ALA A 31 3.69 -1.45 -12.87
CA ALA A 31 3.73 -0.51 -11.74
C ALA A 31 2.64 0.56 -11.80
N ALA A 32 2.44 1.21 -12.96
CA ALA A 32 1.39 2.20 -13.12
C ALA A 32 -0.01 1.58 -12.89
N VAL A 33 -0.27 0.39 -13.44
CA VAL A 33 -1.54 -0.31 -13.20
C VAL A 33 -1.73 -0.64 -11.72
N TYR A 34 -0.69 -1.11 -11.05
CA TYR A 34 -0.74 -1.38 -9.61
C TYR A 34 -1.08 -0.10 -8.82
N ILE A 35 -0.34 0.99 -9.03
CA ILE A 35 -0.57 2.29 -8.39
C ILE A 35 -2.04 2.73 -8.56
N LEU A 36 -2.56 2.64 -9.79
CA LEU A 36 -3.94 3.01 -10.08
C LEU A 36 -4.97 2.14 -9.36
N LYS A 37 -4.70 0.84 -9.21
CA LYS A 37 -5.56 -0.07 -8.42
C LYS A 37 -5.58 0.30 -6.95
N GLN A 38 -4.49 0.84 -6.43
CA GLN A 38 -4.41 1.24 -5.03
C GLN A 38 -4.89 2.67 -4.76
N ARG A 39 -5.17 3.47 -5.80
CA ARG A 39 -5.71 4.83 -5.68
C ARG A 39 -6.89 4.96 -4.70
N PRO A 40 -7.87 4.02 -4.65
CA PRO A 40 -8.95 4.08 -3.66
C PRO A 40 -8.47 4.02 -2.21
N LEU A 41 -7.44 3.21 -1.90
CA LEU A 41 -6.87 3.13 -0.55
C LEU A 41 -6.12 4.42 -0.20
N ILE A 42 -5.35 4.98 -1.15
CA ILE A 42 -4.69 6.28 -0.98
C ILE A 42 -5.73 7.34 -0.63
N ASN A 43 -6.81 7.43 -1.42
CA ASN A 43 -7.84 8.43 -1.21
C ASN A 43 -8.62 8.22 0.09
N ALA A 44 -8.90 6.99 0.48
CA ALA A 44 -9.53 6.69 1.77
C ALA A 44 -8.66 7.17 2.95
N CYS A 45 -7.35 6.90 2.91
CA CYS A 45 -6.43 7.38 3.94
C CYS A 45 -6.25 8.90 3.89
N LEU A 46 -6.18 9.51 2.70
CA LEU A 46 -6.12 10.96 2.54
C LEU A 46 -7.33 11.66 3.15
N ILE A 47 -8.54 11.16 2.89
CA ILE A 47 -9.78 11.70 3.49
C ILE A 47 -9.70 11.59 5.02
N GLN A 48 -9.26 10.46 5.56
CA GLN A 48 -9.09 10.31 7.01
C GLN A 48 -8.06 11.31 7.57
N ALA A 49 -6.92 11.47 6.89
CA ALA A 49 -5.86 12.37 7.30
C ALA A 49 -6.31 13.84 7.29
N GLN A 50 -7.10 14.25 6.30
CA GLN A 50 -7.68 15.60 6.22
C GLN A 50 -8.62 15.94 7.39
N HIS A 51 -9.27 14.94 7.99
CA HIS A 51 -10.13 15.12 9.15
C HIS A 51 -9.41 14.86 10.49
N SER A 52 -8.13 14.52 10.46
CA SER A 52 -7.36 14.19 11.66
C SER A 52 -6.60 15.43 12.17
N THR A 53 -6.60 15.62 13.48
CA THR A 53 -5.82 16.69 14.14
C THR A 53 -4.55 16.18 14.80
N GLU A 54 -4.40 14.87 14.89
CA GLU A 54 -3.26 14.20 15.52
C GLU A 54 -2.82 13.00 14.67
N LEU A 55 -1.51 12.73 14.63
CA LEU A 55 -0.97 11.57 13.91
C LEU A 55 -1.59 10.24 14.36
N ASN A 56 -1.88 10.12 15.66
CA ASN A 56 -2.41 8.88 16.23
C ASN A 56 -3.74 8.50 15.57
N GLN A 57 -4.58 9.49 15.21
CA GLN A 57 -5.86 9.28 14.56
C GLN A 57 -5.70 8.74 13.13
N ILE A 58 -4.62 9.13 12.44
CA ILE A 58 -4.27 8.60 11.12
C ILE A 58 -3.84 7.14 11.28
N TRP A 59 -2.88 6.85 12.18
CA TRP A 59 -2.29 5.52 12.33
C TRP A 59 -3.21 4.49 12.98
N SER A 60 -4.18 4.93 13.79
CA SER A 60 -5.21 4.04 14.33
C SER A 60 -6.36 3.78 13.36
N SER A 61 -6.40 4.46 12.21
CA SER A 61 -7.51 4.32 11.26
C SER A 61 -7.34 3.10 10.35
N SER A 62 -8.43 2.35 10.17
CA SER A 62 -8.50 1.23 9.23
C SER A 62 -8.03 1.59 7.80
N PRO A 63 -8.48 2.71 7.17
CA PRO A 63 -8.06 3.01 5.80
C PRO A 63 -6.56 3.28 5.66
N CYS A 64 -5.93 3.92 6.66
CA CYS A 64 -4.48 4.17 6.60
C CYS A 64 -3.66 2.94 6.97
N GLN A 65 -4.16 2.06 7.85
CA GLN A 65 -3.51 0.77 8.11
C GLN A 65 -3.47 -0.10 6.85
N GLN A 66 -4.58 -0.19 6.12
CA GLN A 66 -4.62 -0.93 4.85
C GLN A 66 -3.62 -0.40 3.82
N LEU A 67 -3.39 0.92 3.79
CA LEU A 67 -2.38 1.53 2.93
C LEU A 67 -0.97 1.16 3.38
N LEU A 68 -0.69 1.22 4.69
CA LEU A 68 0.60 0.86 5.28
C LEU A 68 0.95 -0.61 5.08
N ASP A 69 -0.03 -1.51 5.12
CA ASP A 69 0.16 -2.93 4.84
C ASP A 69 0.70 -3.19 3.41
N GLN A 70 0.54 -2.21 2.50
CA GLN A 70 1.01 -2.28 1.13
C GLN A 70 2.30 -1.45 0.88
N ASP A 71 2.87 -0.82 1.92
CA ASP A 71 3.91 0.22 1.77
C ASP A 71 5.13 -0.26 0.95
N GLN A 72 5.63 -1.46 1.23
CA GLN A 72 6.77 -2.02 0.47
C GLN A 72 6.48 -2.15 -1.03
N GLN A 73 5.27 -2.62 -1.38
CA GLN A 73 4.87 -2.77 -2.78
C GLN A 73 4.63 -1.41 -3.44
N PHE A 74 4.09 -0.44 -2.70
CA PHE A 74 3.95 0.94 -3.16
C PHE A 74 5.30 1.58 -3.48
N ILE A 75 6.27 1.46 -2.57
CA ILE A 75 7.62 2.00 -2.78
C ILE A 75 8.24 1.36 -4.02
N ALA A 76 8.15 0.03 -4.16
CA ALA A 76 8.66 -0.68 -5.33
C ALA A 76 7.98 -0.21 -6.62
N ALA A 77 6.66 -0.05 -6.63
CA ALA A 77 5.92 0.45 -7.79
C ALA A 77 6.35 1.88 -8.14
N TRP A 78 6.44 2.78 -7.16
CA TRP A 78 6.87 4.15 -7.39
C TRP A 78 8.30 4.24 -7.89
N GLN A 79 9.21 3.37 -7.45
CA GLN A 79 10.58 3.32 -7.97
C GLN A 79 10.66 2.95 -9.46
N GLN A 80 9.70 2.18 -9.98
CA GLN A 80 9.62 1.89 -11.42
C GLN A 80 9.15 3.11 -12.25
N ILE A 81 8.37 4.01 -11.65
CA ILE A 81 7.83 5.21 -12.33
C ILE A 81 8.75 6.41 -12.17
N LEU A 82 9.26 6.61 -10.95
CA LEU A 82 10.07 7.74 -10.50
C LEU A 82 11.41 7.26 -9.90
N PRO A 83 12.27 6.56 -10.67
CA PRO A 83 13.57 6.14 -10.17
C PRO A 83 14.37 7.37 -9.74
N GLU A 84 14.85 7.38 -8.49
CA GLU A 84 15.56 8.51 -7.89
C GLU A 84 14.76 9.84 -7.95
N GLY A 85 13.43 9.76 -8.02
CA GLY A 85 12.55 10.94 -8.16
C GLY A 85 12.49 11.53 -9.59
N LYS A 86 13.09 10.87 -10.59
CA LYS A 86 13.10 11.34 -11.99
C LYS A 86 11.93 10.75 -12.78
N ILE A 87 11.27 11.56 -13.61
CA ILE A 87 10.11 11.14 -14.42
C ILE A 87 10.42 10.17 -15.59
N ASN A 88 11.65 9.65 -15.66
CA ASN A 88 12.11 8.81 -16.77
C ASN A 88 11.31 7.50 -16.88
N GLY A 89 10.84 6.95 -15.76
CA GLY A 89 9.97 5.77 -15.76
C GLY A 89 8.58 6.06 -16.32
N LEU A 90 8.03 7.25 -16.05
CA LEU A 90 6.72 7.67 -16.56
C LEU A 90 6.67 7.73 -18.10
N ALA A 91 7.78 8.06 -18.76
CA ALA A 91 7.86 8.05 -20.23
C ALA A 91 7.61 6.65 -20.82
N LYS A 92 7.92 5.59 -20.07
CA LYS A 92 7.71 4.18 -20.47
C LYS A 92 6.29 3.68 -20.17
N VAL A 93 5.49 4.46 -19.45
CA VAL A 93 4.09 4.14 -19.17
C VAL A 93 3.23 4.49 -20.41
N PRO A 94 2.26 3.63 -20.80
CA PRO A 94 1.31 3.93 -21.87
C PRO A 94 0.60 5.27 -21.66
N TYR A 95 0.41 6.05 -22.72
CA TYR A 95 -0.11 7.42 -22.64
C TYR A 95 -1.44 7.53 -21.85
N SER A 96 -2.35 6.57 -22.05
CA SER A 96 -3.64 6.50 -21.35
C SER A 96 -3.53 6.34 -19.84
N LEU A 97 -2.41 5.81 -19.33
CA LEU A 97 -2.17 5.58 -17.91
C LEU A 97 -1.34 6.69 -17.26
N ARG A 98 -0.64 7.54 -18.04
CA ARG A 98 0.27 8.56 -17.50
C ARG A 98 -0.45 9.58 -16.62
N LYS A 99 -1.48 10.24 -17.16
CA LYS A 99 -2.24 11.26 -16.43
C LYS A 99 -2.82 10.72 -15.13
N PRO A 100 -3.58 9.61 -15.10
CA PRO A 100 -4.11 9.12 -13.84
C PRO A 100 -3.01 8.68 -12.87
N THR A 101 -1.86 8.18 -13.36
CA THR A 101 -0.71 7.85 -12.48
C THR A 101 -0.14 9.11 -11.80
N VAL A 102 -0.02 10.21 -12.54
CA VAL A 102 0.43 11.51 -11.99
C VAL A 102 -0.58 12.06 -10.99
N GLU A 103 -1.88 11.94 -11.26
CA GLU A 103 -2.93 12.33 -10.30
C GLU A 103 -2.82 11.53 -9.00
N THR A 104 -2.65 10.21 -9.09
CA THR A 104 -2.45 9.36 -7.91
C THR A 104 -1.18 9.72 -7.14
N TYR A 105 -0.10 10.09 -7.83
CA TYR A 105 1.10 10.59 -7.17
C TYR A 105 0.83 11.90 -6.41
N SER A 106 0.04 12.81 -6.99
CA SER A 106 -0.34 14.05 -6.33
C SER A 106 -1.17 13.81 -5.06
N GLU A 107 -2.12 12.87 -5.10
CA GLU A 107 -2.94 12.48 -3.94
C GLU A 107 -2.06 11.88 -2.83
N TYR A 108 -1.14 10.99 -3.20
CA TYR A 108 -0.19 10.39 -2.26
C TYR A 108 0.76 11.44 -1.65
N LYS A 109 1.22 12.41 -2.44
CA LYS A 109 2.05 13.52 -1.94
C LYS A 109 1.30 14.39 -0.93
N GLN A 110 0.02 14.70 -1.18
CA GLN A 110 -0.81 15.46 -0.23
C GLN A 110 -0.94 14.72 1.10
N LEU A 111 -1.13 13.40 1.08
CA LEU A 111 -1.17 12.58 2.29
C LEU A 111 0.14 12.70 3.07
N ALA A 112 1.28 12.56 2.40
CA ALA A 112 2.60 12.71 3.03
C ALA A 112 2.82 14.11 3.63
N GLU A 113 2.33 15.17 2.97
CA GLU A 113 2.41 16.54 3.48
C GLU A 113 1.58 16.74 4.75
N ILE A 114 0.37 16.18 4.84
CA ILE A 114 -0.45 16.24 6.05
C ILE A 114 0.24 15.54 7.22
N ILE A 115 0.75 14.33 6.98
CA ILE A 115 1.50 13.57 8.00
C ILE A 115 2.71 14.37 8.48
N ALA A 116 3.47 14.97 7.56
CA ALA A 116 4.64 15.78 7.89
C ALA A 116 4.31 17.09 8.61
N GLN A 117 3.08 17.60 8.47
CA GLN A 117 2.60 18.77 9.23
C GLN A 117 2.22 18.38 10.66
N LEU A 118 1.50 17.26 10.82
CA LEU A 118 1.07 16.75 12.13
C LEU A 118 2.20 16.15 12.97
N SER A 119 3.35 15.85 12.35
CA SER A 119 4.55 15.35 13.03
C SER A 119 5.45 16.44 13.62
N ARG A 120 5.10 17.71 13.46
CA ARG A 120 5.89 18.87 13.94
C ARG A 120 5.37 19.32 15.30
#